data_AF-A0AAD9QVI0-F1
#
_entry.id   AF-A0AAD9QVI0-F1
#
_cell.length_a   1.000
_cell.length_b   1.000
_cell.length_c   1.000
_cell.angle_alpha   90.00
_cell.angle_beta   90.00
_cell.angle_gamma   90.00
#
_symmetry.space_group_name_H-M   'P 1'
#
loop_
_entity.id
_entity.type
_entity.pdbx_description
1 polymer ?
#
loop_
_entity_poly.entity_id
_entity_poly.type
_entity_poly.pdbx_seq_one_letter_code
_entity_poly.pdbx_strand_id
1 'polypeptide(L)'
;MTGKFYKTLALNKAVEHIPSEHDLLFLFDLHIDVPADIMDSVRKNTIKGHIVFCPQVGRLNCGSSSVDHKGYWELDGYGLVGVYKSDWIRFGGMNTEKFKYKWGGEDWDLLDRIINLSLEVERIKYPGLYHHYHTKKKKWG
;
A
#
# COMPACT_ATOMS: atom_id res chain seq x y z
N MET A 1 -4.15 20.66 14.52
CA MET A 1 -4.72 19.32 14.83
C MET A 1 -3.85 18.67 15.89
N THR A 2 -4.43 18.23 17.01
CA THR A 2 -3.74 17.48 18.07
C THR A 2 -4.36 16.07 18.13
N GLY A 3 -3.53 15.02 18.20
CA GLY A 3 -4.01 13.63 18.26
C GLY A 3 -3.01 12.60 17.74
N LYS A 4 -3.21 11.32 18.09
CA LYS A 4 -2.42 10.20 17.55
C LYS A 4 -2.92 9.86 16.13
N PHE A 5 -1.99 9.71 15.20
CA PHE A 5 -2.30 9.24 13.85
C PHE A 5 -2.52 7.72 13.84
N TYR A 6 -3.58 7.28 13.14
CA TYR A 6 -3.97 5.88 12.98
C TYR A 6 -4.06 5.55 11.49
N LYS A 7 -3.00 4.93 10.93
CA LYS A 7 -2.90 4.62 9.49
C LYS A 7 -4.11 3.86 8.97
N THR A 8 -4.48 2.75 9.62
CA THR A 8 -5.57 1.88 9.17
C THR A 8 -6.93 2.59 9.16
N LEU A 9 -7.22 3.38 10.21
CA LEU A 9 -8.44 4.17 10.27
C LEU A 9 -8.45 5.29 9.24
N ALA A 10 -7.33 5.98 9.06
CA ALA A 10 -7.20 7.05 8.08
C ALA A 10 -7.45 6.54 6.65
N LEU A 11 -6.93 5.36 6.31
CA LEU A 11 -7.17 4.73 5.00
C LEU A 11 -8.64 4.36 4.80
N ASN A 12 -9.28 3.71 5.79
CA ASN A 12 -10.71 3.42 5.71
C ASN A 12 -11.54 4.70 5.53
N LYS A 13 -11.23 5.76 6.30
CA LYS A 13 -11.90 7.05 6.18
C LYS A 13 -11.68 7.70 4.82
N ALA A 14 -10.50 7.63 4.24
CA ALA A 14 -10.27 8.12 2.88
C ALA A 14 -11.14 7.38 1.86
N VAL A 15 -11.21 6.04 1.94
CA VAL A 15 -12.02 5.22 1.01
C VAL A 15 -13.52 5.48 1.16
N GLU A 16 -14.01 5.75 2.37
CA GLU A 16 -15.41 6.12 2.61
C GLU A 16 -15.83 7.37 1.81
N HIS A 17 -14.92 8.32 1.57
CA HIS A 17 -15.22 9.57 0.85
C HIS A 17 -15.17 9.43 -0.67
N ILE A 18 -14.71 8.29 -1.20
CA ILE A 18 -14.70 8.04 -2.65
C ILE A 18 -16.14 7.76 -3.10
N PRO A 19 -16.69 8.44 -4.12
CA PRO A 19 -18.12 8.41 -4.39
C PRO A 19 -18.63 7.07 -4.94
N SER A 20 -17.89 6.43 -5.86
CA SER A 20 -18.36 5.23 -6.54
C SER A 20 -17.62 3.98 -6.08
N GLU A 21 -18.35 2.89 -5.86
CA GLU A 21 -17.75 1.57 -5.60
C GLU A 21 -17.02 0.99 -6.82
N HIS A 22 -17.23 1.58 -8.01
CA HIS A 22 -16.53 1.22 -9.23
C HIS A 22 -15.20 1.96 -9.39
N ASP A 23 -14.88 2.89 -8.49
CA ASP A 23 -13.64 3.65 -8.56
C ASP A 23 -12.44 2.78 -8.18
N LEU A 24 -11.35 2.98 -8.93
CA LEU A 24 -10.06 2.36 -8.67
C LEU A 24 -9.30 3.18 -7.63
N LEU A 25 -8.84 2.51 -6.58
CA LEU A 25 -8.07 3.07 -5.50
C LEU A 25 -6.60 2.73 -5.71
N PHE A 26 -5.71 3.69 -5.44
CA PHE A 26 -4.28 3.42 -5.30
C PHE A 26 -3.80 3.96 -3.96
N LEU A 27 -3.39 3.05 -3.09
CA LEU A 27 -2.85 3.36 -1.78
C LEU A 27 -1.33 3.35 -1.85
N PHE A 28 -0.67 4.39 -1.34
CA PHE A 28 0.79 4.48 -1.30
C PHE A 28 1.32 5.32 -0.12
N ASP A 29 2.61 5.15 0.19
CA ASP A 29 3.30 5.86 1.29
C ASP A 29 3.70 7.29 0.85
N LEU A 30 3.84 8.21 1.79
CA LEU A 30 4.20 9.60 1.53
C LEU A 30 5.69 9.79 1.20
N HIS A 31 6.55 8.91 1.71
CA HIS A 31 8.01 9.01 1.53
C HIS A 31 8.51 8.12 0.38
N ILE A 32 7.89 8.26 -0.79
CA ILE A 32 8.29 7.54 -2.00
C ILE A 32 8.44 8.48 -3.19
N ASP A 33 9.31 8.09 -4.11
CA ASP A 33 9.27 8.60 -5.48
C ASP A 33 8.12 7.92 -6.21
N VAL A 34 7.35 8.72 -6.95
CA VAL A 34 6.19 8.25 -7.71
C VAL A 34 6.50 8.46 -9.19
N PRO A 35 6.78 7.38 -9.95
CA PRO A 35 7.06 7.50 -11.38
C PRO A 35 5.79 7.88 -12.14
N ALA A 36 5.94 8.70 -13.19
CA ALA A 36 4.80 9.31 -13.89
C ALA A 36 3.83 8.30 -14.51
N ASP A 37 4.29 7.09 -14.81
CA ASP A 37 3.53 6.03 -15.46
C ASP A 37 2.83 5.07 -14.48
N ILE A 38 3.02 5.22 -13.17
CA ILE A 38 2.47 4.28 -12.18
C ILE A 38 0.95 4.17 -12.26
N MET A 39 0.27 5.29 -12.54
CA MET A 39 -1.20 5.31 -12.60
C MET A 39 -1.73 4.46 -13.76
N ASP A 40 -1.03 4.45 -14.90
CA ASP A 40 -1.37 3.59 -16.02
C ASP A 40 -1.13 2.12 -15.68
N SER A 41 -0.06 1.82 -14.96
CA SER A 41 0.24 0.48 -14.49
C SER A 41 -0.78 -0.01 -13.48
N VAL A 42 -1.21 0.83 -12.53
CA VAL A 42 -2.29 0.50 -11.58
C VAL A 42 -3.58 0.18 -12.34
N ARG A 43 -3.94 1.01 -13.32
CA ARG A 43 -5.14 0.80 -14.14
C ARG A 43 -5.09 -0.48 -14.98
N LYS A 44 -3.93 -0.83 -15.54
CA LYS A 44 -3.76 -2.01 -16.41
C LYS A 44 -3.67 -3.32 -15.63
N ASN A 45 -3.12 -3.28 -14.40
CA ASN A 45 -2.86 -4.46 -13.60
C ASN A 45 -3.87 -4.67 -12.45
N THR A 46 -4.93 -3.85 -12.37
CA THR A 46 -6.03 -4.06 -11.42
C THR A 46 -7.30 -4.42 -12.17
N ILE A 47 -7.89 -5.57 -11.87
CA ILE A 47 -9.12 -6.06 -12.49
C ILE A 47 -10.18 -6.26 -11.41
N LYS A 48 -11.29 -5.53 -11.53
CA LYS A 48 -12.40 -5.58 -10.57
C LYS A 48 -12.86 -7.02 -10.37
N GLY A 49 -12.93 -7.47 -9.11
CA GLY A 49 -13.36 -8.80 -8.72
C GLY A 49 -12.37 -9.92 -9.03
N HIS A 50 -11.18 -9.61 -9.56
CA HIS A 50 -10.22 -10.62 -10.01
C HIS A 50 -8.79 -10.34 -9.55
N ILE A 51 -8.21 -9.19 -9.87
CA ILE A 51 -6.78 -8.90 -9.64
C ILE A 51 -6.62 -7.62 -8.82
N VAL A 52 -5.85 -7.73 -7.73
CA VAL A 52 -5.33 -6.61 -6.95
C VAL A 52 -3.86 -6.41 -7.32
N PHE A 53 -3.45 -5.16 -7.57
CA PHE A 53 -2.09 -4.84 -7.94
C PHE A 53 -1.26 -4.39 -6.73
N CYS A 54 -0.17 -5.09 -6.42
CA CYS A 54 0.74 -4.77 -5.32
C CYS A 54 2.16 -4.51 -5.86
N PRO A 55 2.45 -3.29 -6.37
CA PRO A 55 3.77 -2.97 -6.91
C PRO A 55 4.84 -3.05 -5.81
N GLN A 56 5.98 -3.66 -6.15
CA GLN A 56 7.10 -3.78 -5.22
C GLN A 56 7.98 -2.53 -5.32
N VAL A 57 8.20 -1.91 -4.17
CA VAL A 57 9.04 -0.72 -4.02
C VAL A 57 10.51 -1.11 -3.88
N GLY A 58 11.42 -0.32 -4.45
CA GLY A 58 12.82 -0.39 -4.06
C GLY A 58 13.05 0.45 -2.80
N ARG A 59 13.71 -0.09 -1.77
CA ARG A 59 14.12 0.66 -0.59
C ARG A 59 15.52 1.19 -0.78
N LEU A 60 15.68 2.50 -0.68
CA LEU A 60 16.98 3.15 -0.75
C LEU A 60 17.74 2.99 0.57
N ASN A 61 19.06 2.87 0.47
CA ASN A 61 19.96 2.93 1.62
C ASN A 61 20.09 4.36 2.14
N CYS A 62 20.53 4.51 3.40
CA CYS A 62 20.82 5.83 3.97
C CYS A 62 21.81 6.60 3.09
N GLY A 63 21.48 7.85 2.76
CA GLY A 63 22.30 8.71 1.90
C GLY A 63 22.26 8.37 0.41
N SER A 64 21.50 7.36 -0.02
CA SER A 64 21.25 7.11 -1.45
C SER A 64 20.13 8.01 -1.97
N SER A 65 20.25 8.40 -3.23
CA SER A 65 19.16 9.02 -3.98
C SER A 65 18.48 8.02 -4.91
N SER A 66 17.35 8.47 -5.48
CA SER A 66 16.62 7.83 -6.56
C SER A 66 17.40 7.77 -7.87
N VAL A 67 18.56 8.43 -7.98
CA VAL A 67 19.44 8.35 -9.16
C VAL A 67 20.52 7.28 -8.94
N ASP A 68 21.03 7.19 -7.71
CA ASP A 68 22.10 6.24 -7.35
C ASP A 68 21.59 4.79 -7.24
N HIS A 69 20.30 4.60 -6.99
CA HIS A 69 19.61 3.30 -6.86
C HIS A 69 20.28 2.31 -5.89
N LYS A 70 21.02 2.79 -4.87
CA LYS A 70 21.65 1.90 -3.88
C LYS A 70 20.62 1.48 -2.85
N GLY A 71 20.27 0.20 -2.86
CA GLY A 71 19.15 -0.30 -2.05
C GLY A 71 18.86 -1.77 -2.28
N TYR A 72 17.63 -2.17 -1.95
CA TYR A 72 17.11 -3.52 -2.19
C TYR A 72 15.63 -3.47 -2.55
N TRP A 73 15.12 -4.52 -3.20
CA TRP A 73 13.68 -4.64 -3.45
C TRP A 73 12.96 -5.11 -2.19
N GLU A 74 11.89 -4.40 -1.79
CA GLU A 74 11.00 -4.84 -0.71
C GLU A 74 10.10 -5.98 -1.22
N LEU A 75 10.45 -7.21 -0.86
CA LEU A 75 9.73 -8.40 -1.30
C LEU A 75 8.54 -8.72 -0.39
N ASP A 76 8.60 -8.32 0.88
CA ASP A 76 7.64 -8.74 1.91
C ASP A 76 6.62 -7.64 2.25
N GLY A 77 6.74 -6.46 1.63
CA GLY A 77 5.82 -5.34 1.82
C GLY A 77 4.64 -5.36 0.85
N TYR A 78 3.44 -5.14 1.39
CA TYR A 78 2.18 -5.00 0.64
C TYR A 78 1.48 -3.66 0.93
N GLY A 79 2.24 -2.70 1.42
CA GLY A 79 1.70 -1.38 1.82
C GLY A 79 1.26 -0.49 0.65
N LEU A 80 1.63 -0.83 -0.59
CA LEU A 80 1.13 -0.20 -1.80
C LEU A 80 0.17 -1.14 -2.50
N VAL A 81 -1.03 -0.67 -2.81
CA VAL A 81 -2.08 -1.52 -3.37
C VAL A 81 -3.02 -0.74 -4.30
N GLY A 82 -3.20 -1.28 -5.51
CA GLY A 82 -4.20 -0.91 -6.50
C GLY A 82 -5.40 -1.85 -6.41
N VAL A 83 -6.59 -1.32 -6.13
CA VAL A 83 -7.78 -2.13 -5.82
C VAL A 83 -9.06 -1.38 -6.13
N TYR A 84 -10.10 -2.05 -6.63
CA TYR A 84 -11.41 -1.44 -6.78
C TYR A 84 -12.10 -1.26 -5.43
N LYS A 85 -12.81 -0.13 -5.24
CA LYS A 85 -13.52 0.14 -3.99
C LYS A 85 -14.53 -0.97 -3.63
N SER A 86 -15.19 -1.58 -4.61
CA SER A 86 -16.09 -2.73 -4.36
C SER A 86 -15.35 -3.91 -3.73
N ASP A 87 -14.13 -4.21 -4.16
CA ASP A 87 -13.34 -5.31 -3.59
C ASP A 87 -12.82 -4.93 -2.19
N TRP A 88 -12.44 -3.66 -2.00
CA TRP A 88 -12.13 -3.12 -0.69
C TRP A 88 -13.25 -3.32 0.33
N ILE A 89 -14.49 -3.08 -0.08
CA ILE A 89 -15.67 -3.31 0.74
C ILE A 89 -15.84 -4.81 1.02
N ARG A 90 -15.69 -5.68 0.01
CA ARG A 90 -15.84 -7.13 0.14
C ARG A 90 -14.88 -7.73 1.17
N PHE A 91 -13.62 -7.30 1.22
CA PHE A 91 -12.68 -7.82 2.22
C PHE A 91 -12.74 -7.06 3.56
N GLY A 92 -13.52 -5.98 3.66
CA GLY A 92 -13.73 -5.21 4.90
C GLY A 92 -12.67 -4.15 5.19
N GLY A 93 -11.96 -3.64 4.18
CA GLY A 93 -10.98 -2.55 4.33
C GLY A 93 -9.77 -2.89 5.19
N MET A 94 -9.19 -1.92 5.90
CA MET A 94 -8.13 -2.17 6.89
C MET A 94 -8.71 -2.65 8.22
N ASN A 95 -8.03 -3.59 8.88
CA ASN A 95 -8.41 -4.06 10.21
C ASN A 95 -8.03 -3.02 11.30
N THR A 96 -8.96 -2.12 11.60
CA THR A 96 -8.74 -1.03 12.55
C THR A 96 -8.70 -1.50 14.00
N GLU A 97 -9.34 -2.62 14.34
CA GLU A 97 -9.37 -3.13 15.71
C GLU A 97 -7.99 -3.69 16.11
N LYS A 98 -7.46 -4.58 15.27
CA LYS A 98 -6.17 -5.27 15.51
C LYS A 98 -4.96 -4.35 15.37
N PHE A 99 -5.01 -3.37 14.47
CA PHE A 99 -3.86 -2.50 14.15
C PHE A 99 -4.02 -1.04 14.56
N LYS A 100 -4.99 -0.72 15.44
CA LYS A 100 -5.19 0.66 15.92
C LYS A 100 -3.91 1.30 16.47
N TYR A 101 -3.15 0.56 17.28
CA TYR A 101 -1.96 1.07 17.96
C TYR A 101 -0.65 0.40 17.51
N LYS A 102 -0.75 -0.60 16.62
CA LYS A 102 0.38 -1.38 16.13
C LYS A 102 0.88 -0.82 14.79
N TRP A 103 2.18 -0.91 14.57
CA TRP A 103 2.82 -0.64 13.29
C TRP A 103 3.45 -1.95 12.79
N GLY A 104 3.06 -2.40 11.60
CA GLY A 104 3.56 -3.63 11.00
C GLY A 104 2.57 -4.80 11.11
N GLY A 105 2.44 -5.53 10.01
CA GLY A 105 1.58 -6.70 9.84
C GLY A 105 0.17 -6.37 9.34
N GLU A 106 -0.20 -5.09 9.26
CA GLU A 106 -1.53 -4.69 8.76
C GLU A 106 -1.71 -4.95 7.26
N ASP A 107 -0.61 -4.91 6.51
CA ASP A 107 -0.54 -5.19 5.08
C ASP A 107 -0.59 -6.69 4.79
N TRP A 108 0.03 -7.51 5.64
CA TRP A 108 -0.14 -8.96 5.62
C TRP A 108 -1.55 -9.41 5.98
N ASP A 109 -2.18 -8.81 6.99
CA ASP A 109 -3.58 -9.08 7.34
C ASP A 109 -4.55 -8.69 6.21
N LEU A 110 -4.23 -7.62 5.47
CA LEU A 110 -4.96 -7.23 4.26
C LEU A 110 -4.77 -8.27 3.15
N LEU A 111 -3.53 -8.69 2.89
CA LEU A 111 -3.21 -9.71 1.88
C LEU A 111 -3.96 -11.01 2.13
N ASP A 112 -3.95 -11.52 3.36
CA ASP A 112 -4.67 -12.75 3.73
C ASP A 112 -6.15 -12.64 3.37
N ARG A 113 -6.78 -11.49 3.63
CA ARG A 113 -8.19 -11.27 3.33
C ARG A 113 -8.48 -11.09 1.84
N ILE A 114 -7.54 -10.54 1.07
CA ILE A 114 -7.62 -10.49 -0.40
C ILE A 114 -7.62 -11.93 -0.96
N ILE A 115 -6.66 -12.76 -0.52
CA ILE A 115 -6.53 -14.15 -0.97
C ILE A 115 -7.75 -14.98 -0.56
N ASN A 116 -8.29 -14.76 0.64
CA ASN A 116 -9.51 -15.45 1.10
C ASN A 116 -10.76 -15.12 0.26
N LEU A 117 -10.76 -14.03 -0.51
CA LEU A 117 -11.80 -13.71 -1.49
C LEU A 117 -11.52 -14.27 -2.90
N SER A 118 -10.49 -15.10 -3.04
CA SER A 118 -10.01 -15.65 -4.32
C SER A 118 -9.62 -14.56 -5.32
N LEU A 119 -9.14 -13.41 -4.83
CA LEU A 119 -8.53 -12.39 -5.65
C LEU A 119 -7.05 -12.72 -5.85
N GLU A 120 -6.57 -12.59 -7.07
CA GLU A 120 -5.16 -12.73 -7.41
C GLU A 120 -4.39 -11.46 -7.06
N VAL A 121 -3.10 -11.62 -6.74
CA VAL A 121 -2.24 -10.51 -6.34
C VAL A 121 -1.11 -10.39 -7.35
N GLU A 122 -1.21 -9.41 -8.23
CA GLU A 122 -0.20 -9.11 -9.24
C GLU A 122 0.93 -8.30 -8.62
N ARG A 123 2.17 -8.79 -8.72
CA ARG A 123 3.34 -8.15 -8.09
C ARG A 123 4.44 -7.91 -9.11
N ILE A 124 4.75 -6.63 -9.33
CA ILE A 124 5.78 -6.21 -10.28
C ILE A 124 6.79 -5.30 -9.53
N LYS A 125 8.09 -5.57 -9.68
CA LYS A 125 9.15 -4.64 -9.29
C LYS A 125 9.05 -3.40 -10.16
N TYR A 126 8.85 -2.24 -9.55
CA TYR A 126 8.55 -1.02 -10.29
C TYR A 126 9.74 -0.03 -10.23
N PRO A 127 10.61 0.04 -11.26
CA PRO A 127 11.68 1.03 -11.31
C PRO A 127 11.15 2.46 -11.19
N GLY A 128 11.86 3.31 -10.46
CA GLY A 128 11.41 4.67 -10.17
C GLY A 128 10.41 4.78 -9.00
N LEU A 129 9.85 3.66 -8.52
CA LEU A 129 9.03 3.62 -7.30
C LEU A 129 9.92 3.26 -6.10
N TYR A 130 10.53 4.28 -5.52
CA TYR A 130 11.53 4.12 -4.47
C TYR A 130 11.11 4.71 -3.15
N HIS A 131 11.31 3.96 -2.07
CA HIS A 131 11.06 4.39 -0.70
C HIS A 131 12.34 4.92 -0.08
N HIS A 132 12.28 6.17 0.39
CA HIS A 132 13.43 6.85 0.96
C HIS A 132 13.78 6.28 2.33
N TYR A 133 15.07 6.11 2.59
CA TYR A 133 15.54 5.66 3.89
C TYR A 133 15.05 6.60 4.99
N HIS A 134 14.38 6.03 5.99
CA HIS A 134 14.13 6.71 7.24
C HIS A 134 14.30 5.76 8.41
N THR A 135 14.78 6.31 9.53
CA THR A 135 14.89 5.54 10.77
C THR A 135 13.49 5.29 11.31
N LYS A 136 13.10 4.01 11.44
CA LYS A 136 11.96 3.66 12.28
C LYS A 136 12.30 4.09 13.71
N LYS A 137 11.64 5.12 14.26
CA LYS A 137 11.66 5.33 15.71
C LYS A 137 11.09 4.05 16.34
N LYS A 138 11.96 3.22 16.95
CA LYS A 138 11.51 2.12 17.80
C LYS A 138 10.53 2.74 18.80
N LYS A 139 9.26 2.35 18.74
CA LYS A 139 8.37 2.64 19.86
C LYS A 139 8.93 1.85 21.03
N TRP A 140 9.32 2.58 22.07
CA TRP A 140 9.71 2.07 23.37
C TRP A 140 8.60 1.12 23.88
N GLY A 141 9.03 0.07 24.59
CA GLY A 141 8.12 -0.79 25.35
C GLY A 141 7.30 -0.01 26.37
#